data_AF-A0A5T0NLQ8-F1
#
_entry.id   AF-A0A5T0NLQ8-F1
#
_cell.length_a   1.000
_cell.length_b   1.000
_cell.length_c   1.000
_cell.angle_alpha   90.00
_cell.angle_beta   90.00
_cell.angle_gamma   90.00
#
_symmetry.space_group_name_H-M   'P 1'
#
loop_
_entity.id
_entity.type
_entity.pdbx_description
1 polymer ?
#
loop_
_entity_poly.entity_id
_entity_poly.type
_entity_poly.pdbx_seq_one_letter_code
_entity_poly.pdbx_strand_id
1 'polypeptide(L)'
;KPTLADEDNSNYLLYKAFNFFQKKIKEKFQEEDGKIIAEYVEMIGEQLKFIVIIVQNELDAYVLFQTLNARGVELTAADLLKNYFLNLLKNEPEILNQANLMWENINNKISTEKIPDFLRSVINSQIDLVTKNRLFKEVKKNIKTSEEAFNFISKLHKLSSLYLALQNSNHSSWNDFTAQDAKYYIDILELLRFKSSLPLLLIAKEKIVDDQDFIKILKACAILSIRYSISKTRTNKLESSYNKIACNIFHSKYKNTKEIIDALKSIDIDDNDFKKSFSIYSKKATSGNDAKIVKFLLVNIERHLSGGICDEQIATIEHILPSSLNNEKVHKLGNYILLEKKYNQELKDKKFEEKISIYNKSSFKLPRYIADNFKTWDTKSIDQYQNFLAKQALALWKIQ
;
A
#
# COMPACT_ATOMS: atom_id res chain seq x y z
N LYS A 1 -3.82 -41.69 4.87
CA LYS A 1 -3.24 -40.62 5.72
C LYS A 1 -3.03 -39.39 4.85
N PRO A 2 -3.83 -38.33 5.01
CA PRO A 2 -3.55 -36.99 4.50
C PRO A 2 -2.92 -36.09 5.58
N THR A 3 -2.14 -35.09 5.13
CA THR A 3 -1.42 -34.01 5.84
C THR A 3 -0.76 -33.15 4.75
N LEU A 4 -0.61 -31.82 4.76
CA LEU A 4 -0.96 -30.67 5.64
C LEU A 4 -0.92 -29.42 4.72
N ALA A 5 -1.54 -28.26 4.97
CA ALA A 5 -2.29 -27.72 6.10
C ALA A 5 -3.52 -26.90 5.57
N ASP A 6 -4.31 -26.29 6.44
CA ASP A 6 -5.56 -25.54 6.19
C ASP A 6 -6.77 -26.33 5.65
N GLU A 7 -6.61 -27.46 4.97
CA GLU A 7 -7.72 -28.39 4.68
C GLU A 7 -8.35 -29.01 5.94
N ASP A 8 -7.61 -28.99 7.06
CA ASP A 8 -7.80 -29.92 8.18
C ASP A 8 -8.54 -29.31 9.39
N ASN A 9 -8.99 -28.05 9.33
CA ASN A 9 -9.87 -27.49 10.38
C ASN A 9 -11.34 -27.53 9.95
N SER A 10 -11.68 -27.02 8.76
CA SER A 10 -13.07 -27.03 8.27
C SER A 10 -13.61 -28.44 8.06
N ASN A 11 -12.85 -29.33 7.41
CA ASN A 11 -13.28 -30.72 7.21
C ASN A 11 -13.34 -31.51 8.53
N TYR A 12 -12.42 -31.25 9.45
CA TYR A 12 -12.42 -31.84 10.79
C TYR A 12 -13.57 -31.33 11.68
N LEU A 13 -13.95 -30.05 11.54
CA LEU A 13 -15.13 -29.47 12.21
C LEU A 13 -16.43 -30.03 11.63
N LEU A 14 -16.53 -30.20 10.30
CA LEU A 14 -17.65 -30.89 9.65
C LEU A 14 -17.74 -32.36 10.09
N TYR A 15 -16.61 -33.06 10.15
CA TYR A 15 -16.54 -34.44 10.65
C TYR A 15 -16.92 -34.55 12.14
N LYS A 16 -16.49 -33.59 12.98
CA LYS A 16 -16.91 -33.47 14.38
C LYS A 16 -18.41 -33.21 14.50
N ALA A 17 -18.96 -32.31 13.69
CA ALA A 17 -20.39 -32.01 13.67
C ALA A 17 -21.19 -33.24 13.23
N PHE A 18 -20.77 -33.93 12.16
CA PHE A 18 -21.37 -35.19 11.71
C PHE A 18 -21.36 -36.25 12.81
N ASN A 19 -20.21 -36.50 13.45
CA ASN A 19 -20.10 -37.45 14.55
C ASN A 19 -20.95 -37.06 15.77
N PHE A 20 -21.04 -35.77 16.09
CA PHE A 20 -21.89 -35.26 17.17
C PHE A 20 -23.37 -35.51 16.88
N PHE A 21 -23.86 -35.14 15.69
CA PHE A 21 -25.25 -35.37 15.31
C PHE A 21 -25.57 -36.86 15.14
N GLN A 22 -24.67 -37.65 14.55
CA GLN A 22 -24.84 -39.11 14.46
C GLN A 22 -24.94 -39.75 15.85
N LYS A 23 -24.09 -39.33 16.80
CA LYS A 23 -24.18 -39.78 18.20
C LYS A 23 -25.50 -39.36 18.82
N LYS A 24 -25.95 -38.11 18.66
CA LYS A 24 -27.22 -37.62 19.22
C LYS A 24 -28.45 -38.31 18.64
N ILE A 25 -28.43 -38.65 17.35
CA ILE A 25 -29.48 -39.45 16.70
C ILE A 25 -29.49 -40.87 17.29
N LYS A 26 -28.34 -41.55 17.37
CA LYS A 26 -28.24 -42.90 17.99
C LYS A 26 -28.63 -42.91 19.48
N GLU A 27 -28.29 -41.86 20.23
CA GLU A 27 -28.70 -41.73 21.64
C GLU A 27 -30.22 -41.55 21.79
N LYS A 28 -30.88 -40.89 20.82
CA LYS A 28 -32.32 -40.59 20.84
C LYS A 28 -33.18 -41.74 20.29
N PHE A 29 -32.69 -42.47 19.29
CA PHE A 29 -33.38 -43.58 18.64
C PHE A 29 -32.65 -44.90 18.96
N GLN A 30 -32.79 -45.36 20.21
CA GLN A 30 -32.23 -46.64 20.66
C GLN A 30 -33.16 -47.82 20.33
N GLU A 31 -34.46 -47.56 20.20
CA GLU A 31 -35.47 -48.51 19.75
C GLU A 31 -35.87 -48.16 18.31
N GLU A 32 -36.00 -49.16 17.45
CA GLU A 32 -36.31 -49.00 16.01
C GLU A 32 -37.82 -48.77 15.76
N ASP A 33 -38.45 -47.84 16.50
CA ASP A 33 -39.81 -47.41 16.21
C ASP A 33 -39.83 -46.44 15.02
N GLY A 34 -40.21 -46.99 13.86
CA GLY A 34 -40.36 -46.24 12.61
C GLY A 34 -41.35 -45.07 12.69
N LYS A 35 -42.33 -45.09 13.60
CA LYS A 35 -43.28 -43.98 13.77
C LYS A 35 -42.60 -42.75 14.38
N ILE A 36 -41.83 -42.95 15.45
CA ILE A 36 -41.11 -41.86 16.15
C ILE A 36 -40.02 -41.27 15.23
N ILE A 37 -39.40 -42.12 14.40
CA ILE A 37 -38.44 -41.66 13.37
C ILE A 37 -39.15 -40.80 12.31
N ALA A 38 -40.30 -41.23 11.80
CA ALA A 38 -41.06 -40.49 10.79
C ALA A 38 -41.51 -39.11 11.31
N GLU A 39 -42.12 -39.06 12.50
CA GLU A 39 -42.54 -37.81 13.16
C GLU A 39 -41.37 -36.83 13.35
N TYR A 40 -40.16 -37.34 13.63
CA TYR A 40 -38.97 -36.49 13.81
C TYR A 40 -38.39 -35.97 12.49
N VAL A 41 -38.44 -36.76 11.41
CA VAL A 41 -38.07 -36.29 10.06
C VAL A 41 -39.05 -35.23 9.57
N GLU A 42 -40.35 -35.44 9.78
CA GLU A 42 -41.41 -34.47 9.46
C GLU A 42 -41.21 -33.16 10.25
N MET A 43 -41.01 -33.25 11.56
CA MET A 43 -40.68 -32.10 12.42
C MET A 43 -39.44 -31.32 11.91
N ILE A 44 -38.38 -32.00 11.48
CA ILE A 44 -37.20 -31.33 10.89
C ILE A 44 -37.57 -30.64 9.58
N GLY A 45 -38.29 -31.32 8.69
CA GLY A 45 -38.72 -30.77 7.40
C GLY A 45 -39.63 -29.54 7.54
N GLU A 46 -40.51 -29.53 8.54
CA GLU A 46 -41.40 -28.41 8.82
C GLU A 46 -40.69 -27.25 9.51
N GLN A 47 -39.81 -27.50 10.48
CA GLN A 47 -39.19 -26.45 11.30
C GLN A 47 -37.93 -25.85 10.67
N LEU A 48 -37.20 -26.58 9.83
CA LEU A 48 -35.98 -26.09 9.19
C LEU A 48 -36.30 -25.21 7.98
N LYS A 49 -36.35 -23.89 8.20
CA LYS A 49 -36.58 -22.91 7.13
C LYS A 49 -35.29 -22.48 6.45
N PHE A 50 -35.22 -22.61 5.13
CA PHE A 50 -34.14 -22.09 4.30
C PHE A 50 -34.57 -20.78 3.62
N ILE A 51 -33.70 -19.77 3.62
CA ILE A 51 -33.86 -18.56 2.80
C ILE A 51 -33.08 -18.79 1.51
N VAL A 52 -33.81 -19.04 0.42
CA VAL A 52 -33.22 -19.19 -0.93
C VAL A 52 -33.39 -17.89 -1.69
N ILE A 53 -32.27 -17.23 -2.01
CA ILE A 53 -32.27 -16.01 -2.83
C ILE A 53 -31.90 -16.40 -4.25
N ILE A 54 -32.90 -16.46 -5.13
CA ILE A 54 -32.71 -16.74 -6.56
C ILE A 54 -32.35 -15.42 -7.27
N VAL A 55 -31.28 -15.45 -8.04
CA VAL A 55 -30.74 -14.32 -8.80
C VAL A 55 -30.70 -14.66 -10.28
N GLN A 56 -30.90 -13.66 -11.14
CA GLN A 56 -30.97 -13.88 -12.59
C GLN A 56 -29.61 -14.14 -13.24
N ASN A 57 -28.51 -13.71 -12.60
CA ASN A 57 -27.15 -13.93 -13.08
C ASN A 57 -26.13 -13.89 -11.91
N GLU A 58 -24.92 -14.41 -12.16
CA GLU A 58 -23.83 -14.47 -11.18
C GLU A 58 -23.34 -13.08 -10.68
N LEU A 59 -23.54 -12.00 -11.45
CA LEU A 59 -23.14 -10.66 -11.01
C LEU A 59 -24.10 -10.12 -9.95
N ASP A 60 -25.39 -10.37 -10.09
CA ASP A 60 -26.39 -10.04 -9.08
C ASP A 60 -26.21 -10.90 -7.83
N ALA A 61 -25.83 -12.19 -8.00
CA ALA A 61 -25.38 -13.05 -6.91
C ALA A 61 -24.24 -12.38 -6.12
N TYR A 62 -23.19 -11.93 -6.81
CA TYR A 62 -22.02 -11.27 -6.21
C TYR A 62 -22.39 -9.97 -5.46
N VAL A 63 -23.25 -9.13 -6.04
CA VAL A 63 -23.65 -7.86 -5.41
C VAL A 63 -24.54 -8.11 -4.18
N LEU A 64 -25.51 -9.00 -4.26
CA LEU A 64 -26.33 -9.41 -3.11
C LEU A 64 -25.47 -10.04 -2.02
N PHE A 65 -24.53 -10.92 -2.40
CA PHE A 65 -23.65 -11.60 -1.47
C PHE A 65 -22.71 -10.63 -0.74
N GLN A 66 -22.11 -9.65 -1.43
CA GLN A 66 -21.37 -8.57 -0.75
C GLN A 66 -22.25 -7.79 0.24
N THR A 67 -23.49 -7.52 -0.13
CA THR A 67 -24.42 -6.73 0.70
C THR A 67 -24.90 -7.51 1.93
N LEU A 68 -25.07 -8.82 1.82
CA LEU A 68 -25.55 -9.70 2.88
C LEU A 68 -24.46 -10.11 3.88
N ASN A 69 -23.21 -10.31 3.44
CA ASN A 69 -22.11 -10.76 4.32
C ASN A 69 -21.46 -9.63 5.14
N ALA A 70 -22.02 -8.42 5.13
CA ALA A 70 -21.59 -7.27 5.94
C ALA A 70 -21.70 -7.48 7.47
N ARG A 71 -22.02 -8.69 7.95
CA ARG A 71 -22.13 -9.07 9.37
C ARG A 71 -21.36 -10.34 9.77
N GLY A 72 -20.60 -10.98 8.87
CA GLY A 72 -19.80 -12.16 9.21
C GLY A 72 -18.94 -12.67 8.06
N VAL A 73 -17.62 -12.80 8.31
CA VAL A 73 -16.54 -13.34 7.46
C VAL A 73 -16.71 -13.10 5.94
N GLU A 74 -15.99 -12.08 5.44
CA GLU A 74 -15.97 -11.74 4.01
C GLU A 74 -15.45 -12.92 3.15
N LEU A 75 -16.32 -13.50 2.33
CA LEU A 75 -15.93 -14.21 1.12
C LEU A 75 -15.60 -13.14 0.07
N THR A 76 -14.33 -13.04 -0.31
CA THR A 76 -13.77 -11.86 -0.98
C THR A 76 -14.02 -11.88 -2.49
N ALA A 77 -13.79 -10.73 -3.15
CA ALA A 77 -13.75 -10.68 -4.61
C ALA A 77 -12.67 -11.62 -5.22
N ALA A 78 -11.65 -12.00 -4.44
CA ALA A 78 -10.63 -12.94 -4.88
C ALA A 78 -11.14 -14.39 -4.91
N ASP A 79 -11.98 -14.79 -3.95
CA ASP A 79 -12.53 -16.15 -3.88
C ASP A 79 -13.51 -16.43 -5.03
N LEU A 80 -14.32 -15.43 -5.39
CA LEU A 80 -15.19 -15.51 -6.56
C LEU A 80 -14.40 -15.55 -7.86
N LEU A 81 -13.27 -14.84 -7.94
CA LEU A 81 -12.37 -14.93 -9.08
C LEU A 81 -11.63 -16.28 -9.14
N LYS A 82 -11.20 -16.83 -8.00
CA LYS A 82 -10.67 -18.20 -7.89
C LYS A 82 -11.69 -19.19 -8.46
N ASN A 83 -12.90 -19.21 -7.92
CA ASN A 83 -13.97 -20.11 -8.36
C ASN A 83 -14.31 -19.94 -9.85
N TYR A 84 -14.31 -18.69 -10.35
CA TYR A 84 -14.51 -18.42 -11.77
C TYR A 84 -13.39 -19.03 -12.63
N PHE A 85 -12.13 -18.79 -12.29
CA PHE A 85 -11.00 -19.36 -13.04
C PHE A 85 -10.99 -20.89 -12.97
N LEU A 86 -11.16 -21.49 -11.78
CA LEU A 86 -11.19 -22.95 -11.63
C LEU A 86 -12.34 -23.61 -12.42
N ASN A 87 -13.50 -22.95 -12.53
CA ASN A 87 -14.60 -23.41 -13.38
C ASN A 87 -14.30 -23.33 -14.89
N LEU A 88 -13.42 -22.41 -15.34
CA LEU A 88 -12.91 -22.40 -16.72
C LEU A 88 -11.93 -23.55 -16.97
N LEU A 89 -11.09 -23.88 -15.98
CA LEU A 89 -10.07 -24.93 -16.06
C LEU A 89 -10.60 -26.36 -15.82
N LYS A 90 -11.87 -26.53 -15.41
CA LYS A 90 -12.40 -27.81 -14.89
C LYS A 90 -12.31 -29.02 -15.82
N ASN A 91 -12.21 -28.79 -17.14
CA ASN A 91 -12.12 -29.84 -18.15
C ASN A 91 -10.66 -30.29 -18.41
N GLU A 92 -9.67 -29.65 -17.77
CA GLU A 92 -8.23 -29.88 -17.97
C GLU A 92 -7.56 -30.21 -16.61
N PRO A 93 -7.68 -31.45 -16.10
CA PRO A 93 -7.38 -31.77 -14.70
C PRO A 93 -5.94 -31.45 -14.25
N GLU A 94 -4.96 -31.64 -15.14
CA GLU A 94 -3.54 -31.36 -14.85
C GLU A 94 -3.30 -29.84 -14.72
N ILE A 95 -3.89 -29.05 -15.62
CA ILE A 95 -3.79 -27.58 -15.65
C ILE A 95 -4.55 -26.98 -14.46
N LEU A 96 -5.72 -27.52 -14.13
CA LEU A 96 -6.48 -27.19 -12.93
C LEU A 96 -5.67 -27.43 -11.65
N ASN A 97 -4.96 -28.56 -11.55
CA ASN A 97 -4.13 -28.87 -10.39
C ASN A 97 -2.93 -27.90 -10.27
N GLN A 98 -2.24 -27.62 -11.38
CA GLN A 98 -1.18 -26.61 -11.42
C GLN A 98 -1.68 -25.21 -11.01
N ALA A 99 -2.85 -24.79 -11.52
CA ALA A 99 -3.46 -23.51 -11.16
C ALA A 99 -3.86 -23.42 -9.68
N ASN A 100 -4.38 -24.51 -9.10
CA ASN A 100 -4.63 -24.59 -7.65
C ASN A 100 -3.34 -24.43 -6.84
N LEU A 101 -2.26 -25.16 -7.18
CA LEU A 101 -0.96 -25.02 -6.51
C LEU A 101 -0.40 -23.60 -6.63
N MET A 102 -0.54 -22.96 -7.80
CA MET A 102 -0.17 -21.55 -7.97
C MET A 102 -1.01 -20.61 -7.11
N TRP A 103 -2.32 -20.87 -6.98
CA TRP A 103 -3.22 -20.07 -6.16
C TRP A 103 -2.92 -20.22 -4.66
N GLU A 104 -2.70 -21.43 -4.15
CA GLU A 104 -2.32 -21.62 -2.74
C GLU A 104 -0.96 -20.99 -2.43
N ASN A 105 -0.01 -21.01 -3.36
CA ASN A 105 1.23 -20.24 -3.24
C ASN A 105 1.01 -18.70 -3.23
N ILE A 106 -0.10 -18.19 -3.76
CA ILE A 106 -0.50 -16.78 -3.62
C ILE A 106 -1.13 -16.56 -2.25
N ASN A 107 -2.09 -17.40 -1.82
CA ASN A 107 -2.73 -17.34 -0.50
C ASN A 107 -1.70 -17.36 0.65
N ASN A 108 -0.71 -18.25 0.57
CA ASN A 108 0.36 -18.40 1.57
C ASN A 108 1.28 -17.17 1.68
N LYS A 109 1.32 -16.31 0.66
CA LYS A 109 2.13 -15.09 0.61
C LYS A 109 1.32 -13.82 0.90
N ILE A 110 0.11 -13.75 0.36
CA ILE A 110 -0.77 -12.59 0.39
C ILE A 110 -2.05 -13.01 1.09
N SER A 111 -2.24 -12.50 2.31
CA SER A 111 -3.43 -12.77 3.11
C SER A 111 -4.72 -12.42 2.36
N THR A 112 -5.75 -13.26 2.51
CA THR A 112 -6.95 -13.30 1.66
C THR A 112 -7.63 -11.94 1.49
N GLU A 113 -7.67 -11.12 2.55
CA GLU A 113 -8.27 -9.78 2.55
C GLU A 113 -7.51 -8.77 1.64
N LYS A 114 -6.25 -9.05 1.31
CA LYS A 114 -5.39 -8.23 0.43
C LYS A 114 -5.32 -8.74 -1.00
N ILE A 115 -5.76 -9.97 -1.29
CA ILE A 115 -5.73 -10.52 -2.66
C ILE A 115 -6.57 -9.66 -3.64
N PRO A 116 -7.76 -9.10 -3.28
CA PRO A 116 -8.48 -8.18 -4.17
C PRO A 116 -7.66 -6.94 -4.58
N ASP A 117 -6.82 -6.40 -3.69
CA ASP A 117 -5.93 -5.26 -4.00
C ASP A 117 -4.74 -5.67 -4.88
N PHE A 118 -4.23 -6.89 -4.70
CA PHE A 118 -3.21 -7.46 -5.58
C PHE A 118 -3.75 -7.69 -6.99
N LEU A 119 -4.88 -8.39 -7.11
CA LEU A 119 -5.59 -8.65 -8.38
C LEU A 119 -5.88 -7.33 -9.11
N ARG A 120 -6.42 -6.33 -8.40
CA ARG A 120 -6.66 -4.99 -8.93
C ARG A 120 -5.37 -4.32 -9.43
N SER A 121 -4.25 -4.48 -8.73
CA SER A 121 -2.96 -3.90 -9.13
C SER A 121 -2.40 -4.54 -10.41
N VAL A 122 -2.57 -5.86 -10.58
CA VAL A 122 -2.13 -6.59 -11.78
C VAL A 122 -3.07 -6.36 -12.98
N ILE A 123 -4.36 -6.15 -12.75
CA ILE A 123 -5.32 -5.77 -13.82
C ILE A 123 -5.08 -4.32 -14.26
N ASN A 124 -4.93 -3.39 -13.31
CA ASN A 124 -4.67 -1.97 -13.61
C ASN A 124 -3.26 -1.69 -14.15
N SER A 125 -2.42 -2.72 -14.33
CA SER A 125 -1.17 -2.60 -15.08
C SER A 125 -1.32 -2.93 -16.57
N GLN A 126 -2.50 -3.41 -16.98
CA GLN A 126 -2.79 -3.94 -18.31
C GLN A 126 -3.95 -3.23 -19.00
N ILE A 127 -5.03 -2.89 -18.26
CA ILE A 127 -6.24 -2.24 -18.80
C ILE A 127 -6.60 -0.96 -18.03
N ASP A 128 -7.50 -0.16 -18.60
CA ASP A 128 -8.03 1.09 -18.02
C ASP A 128 -8.54 0.91 -16.58
N LEU A 129 -8.36 1.96 -15.76
CA LEU A 129 -8.51 1.95 -14.30
C LEU A 129 -9.81 1.28 -13.80
N VAL A 130 -9.65 0.08 -13.24
CA VAL A 130 -10.70 -0.69 -12.58
C VAL A 130 -10.77 -0.35 -11.09
N THR A 131 -11.98 -0.20 -10.54
CA THR A 131 -12.25 -0.04 -9.10
C THR A 131 -12.51 -1.39 -8.43
N LYS A 132 -12.37 -1.50 -7.10
CA LYS A 132 -12.62 -2.76 -6.38
C LYS A 132 -13.96 -3.41 -6.76
N ASN A 133 -15.04 -2.62 -6.77
CA ASN A 133 -16.40 -3.07 -7.06
C ASN A 133 -16.60 -3.52 -8.53
N ARG A 134 -15.74 -3.06 -9.46
CA ARG A 134 -15.79 -3.48 -10.88
C ARG A 134 -14.82 -4.62 -11.21
N LEU A 135 -13.93 -4.99 -10.30
CA LEU A 135 -12.85 -5.95 -10.54
C LEU A 135 -13.37 -7.27 -11.14
N PHE A 136 -14.33 -7.92 -10.46
CA PHE A 136 -14.90 -9.18 -10.94
C PHE A 136 -15.51 -9.06 -12.34
N LYS A 137 -16.26 -7.97 -12.60
CA LYS A 137 -16.92 -7.71 -13.89
C LYS A 137 -15.93 -7.50 -15.03
N GLU A 138 -14.89 -6.70 -14.83
CA GLU A 138 -13.88 -6.46 -15.89
C GLU A 138 -12.98 -7.67 -16.10
N VAL A 139 -12.65 -8.44 -15.04
CA VAL A 139 -11.89 -9.69 -15.19
C VAL A 139 -12.68 -10.70 -16.02
N LYS A 140 -13.93 -10.99 -15.65
CA LYS A 140 -14.83 -11.90 -16.39
C LYS A 140 -15.15 -11.43 -17.83
N LYS A 141 -14.98 -10.13 -18.12
CA LYS A 141 -15.13 -9.58 -19.48
C LYS A 141 -13.92 -9.88 -20.36
N ASN A 142 -12.71 -9.92 -19.79
CA ASN A 142 -11.44 -10.02 -20.53
C ASN A 142 -10.80 -11.42 -20.47
N ILE A 143 -11.18 -12.27 -19.51
CA ILE A 143 -10.72 -13.66 -19.37
C ILE A 143 -11.96 -14.56 -19.44
N LYS A 144 -12.00 -15.45 -20.43
CA LYS A 144 -13.15 -16.32 -20.77
C LYS A 144 -12.75 -17.75 -21.12
N THR A 145 -11.50 -18.01 -21.51
CA THR A 145 -11.01 -19.34 -21.89
C THR A 145 -10.16 -19.98 -20.79
N SER A 146 -9.92 -21.30 -20.89
CA SER A 146 -9.01 -22.02 -20.01
C SER A 146 -7.59 -21.42 -20.07
N GLU A 147 -7.07 -21.22 -21.29
CA GLU A 147 -5.75 -20.64 -21.54
C GLU A 147 -5.59 -19.24 -20.94
N GLU A 148 -6.56 -18.34 -21.14
CA GLU A 148 -6.53 -16.98 -20.56
C GLU A 148 -6.52 -17.02 -19.02
N ALA A 149 -7.30 -17.92 -18.41
CA ALA A 149 -7.36 -18.08 -16.96
C ALA A 149 -6.04 -18.64 -16.39
N PHE A 150 -5.47 -19.67 -17.02
CA PHE A 150 -4.20 -20.25 -16.61
C PHE A 150 -3.04 -19.26 -16.75
N ASN A 151 -2.97 -18.54 -17.88
CA ASN A 151 -1.96 -17.50 -18.12
C ASN A 151 -2.08 -16.36 -17.10
N PHE A 152 -3.30 -15.97 -16.73
CA PHE A 152 -3.52 -14.95 -15.71
C PHE A 152 -3.11 -15.42 -14.30
N ILE A 153 -3.49 -16.63 -13.89
CA ILE A 153 -3.04 -17.22 -12.60
C ILE A 153 -1.51 -17.34 -12.56
N SER A 154 -0.89 -17.82 -13.64
CA SER A 154 0.57 -17.90 -13.76
C SER A 154 1.24 -16.53 -13.60
N LYS A 155 0.64 -15.48 -14.19
CA LYS A 155 1.11 -14.09 -14.04
C LYS A 155 0.95 -13.57 -12.62
N LEU A 156 -0.17 -13.84 -11.96
CA LEU A 156 -0.35 -13.52 -10.54
C LEU A 156 0.68 -14.21 -9.66
N HIS A 157 0.93 -15.50 -9.89
CA HIS A 157 1.91 -16.26 -9.14
C HIS A 157 3.32 -15.65 -9.29
N LYS A 158 3.74 -15.34 -10.53
CA LYS A 158 5.01 -14.66 -10.83
C LYS A 158 5.13 -13.28 -10.16
N LEU A 159 4.07 -12.46 -10.20
CA LEU A 159 4.09 -11.10 -9.66
C LEU A 159 3.87 -11.02 -8.14
N SER A 160 3.40 -12.09 -7.49
CA SER A 160 3.08 -12.12 -6.05
C SER A 160 4.25 -11.66 -5.16
N SER A 161 5.44 -12.22 -5.39
CA SER A 161 6.65 -11.87 -4.62
C SER A 161 7.08 -10.42 -4.85
N LEU A 162 7.00 -9.92 -6.09
CA LEU A 162 7.35 -8.53 -6.43
C LEU A 162 6.35 -7.54 -5.81
N TYR A 163 5.05 -7.84 -5.82
CA TYR A 163 4.01 -7.00 -5.22
C TYR A 163 4.20 -6.83 -3.71
N LEU A 164 4.65 -7.88 -3.01
CA LEU A 164 5.01 -7.81 -1.60
C LEU A 164 6.30 -7.01 -1.39
N ALA A 165 7.33 -7.27 -2.20
CA ALA A 165 8.59 -6.55 -2.14
C ALA A 165 8.38 -5.03 -2.31
N LEU A 166 7.56 -4.60 -3.29
CA LEU A 166 7.27 -3.18 -3.57
C LEU A 166 6.49 -2.46 -2.46
N GLN A 167 6.03 -3.18 -1.42
CA GLN A 167 5.34 -2.64 -0.26
C GLN A 167 6.14 -2.81 1.05
N ASN A 168 7.36 -3.37 0.98
CA ASN A 168 8.21 -3.63 2.14
C ASN A 168 9.68 -3.38 1.77
N SER A 169 10.21 -2.26 2.24
CA SER A 169 11.61 -1.85 2.09
C SER A 169 12.63 -2.87 2.64
N ASN A 170 12.22 -3.73 3.57
CA ASN A 170 13.04 -4.77 4.18
C ASN A 170 12.86 -6.17 3.54
N HIS A 171 12.14 -6.29 2.43
CA HIS A 171 12.01 -7.55 1.71
C HIS A 171 13.35 -8.01 1.12
N SER A 172 13.65 -9.31 1.21
CA SER A 172 14.95 -9.87 0.80
C SER A 172 15.28 -9.65 -0.68
N SER A 173 14.28 -9.54 -1.55
CA SER A 173 14.44 -9.19 -2.97
C SER A 173 15.18 -7.88 -3.23
N TRP A 174 15.33 -7.00 -2.24
CA TRP A 174 16.09 -5.75 -2.37
C TRP A 174 17.56 -5.87 -1.95
N ASN A 175 17.98 -7.02 -1.42
CA ASN A 175 19.37 -7.25 -1.01
C ASN A 175 20.30 -7.51 -2.20
N ASP A 176 19.79 -8.09 -3.28
CA ASP A 176 20.56 -8.43 -4.49
C ASP A 176 20.78 -7.21 -5.40
N PHE A 177 20.06 -6.11 -5.16
CA PHE A 177 20.26 -4.86 -5.88
C PHE A 177 21.56 -4.20 -5.39
N THR A 178 22.54 -4.11 -6.28
CA THR A 178 23.88 -3.53 -6.00
C THR A 178 23.85 -2.07 -5.54
N ALA A 179 22.72 -1.37 -5.70
CA ALA A 179 22.50 -0.02 -5.20
C ALA A 179 21.51 -0.03 -4.03
N GLN A 180 21.97 0.52 -2.89
CA GLN A 180 21.17 0.76 -1.67
C GLN A 180 19.93 1.67 -1.92
N ASP A 181 19.93 2.37 -3.06
CA ASP A 181 18.86 3.17 -3.65
C ASP A 181 17.49 2.50 -3.71
N ALA A 182 17.39 1.23 -4.15
CA ALA A 182 16.08 0.58 -4.35
C ALA A 182 15.29 0.51 -3.05
N LYS A 183 15.96 0.09 -1.96
CA LYS A 183 15.40 0.05 -0.61
C LYS A 183 14.97 1.43 -0.12
N TYR A 184 15.78 2.46 -0.37
CA TYR A 184 15.47 3.84 0.01
C TYR A 184 14.23 4.39 -0.70
N TYR A 185 14.08 4.17 -2.01
CA TYR A 185 12.89 4.62 -2.74
C TYR A 185 11.62 3.85 -2.35
N ILE A 186 11.72 2.59 -1.91
CA ILE A 186 10.58 1.83 -1.40
C ILE A 186 10.20 2.26 0.02
N ASP A 187 11.17 2.56 0.89
CA ASP A 187 10.91 3.15 2.21
C ASP A 187 10.12 4.47 2.09
N ILE A 188 10.42 5.31 1.09
CA ILE A 188 9.62 6.50 0.75
C ILE A 188 8.17 6.13 0.42
N LEU A 189 7.94 5.17 -0.48
CA LEU A 189 6.59 4.75 -0.88
C LEU A 189 5.82 4.12 0.28
N GLU A 190 6.50 3.35 1.14
CA GLU A 190 5.98 2.71 2.34
C GLU A 190 5.57 3.76 3.41
N LEU A 191 6.48 4.68 3.73
CA LEU A 191 6.28 5.80 4.66
C LEU A 191 5.11 6.71 4.25
N LEU A 192 5.03 7.03 2.96
CA LEU A 192 3.95 7.85 2.39
C LEU A 192 2.67 7.05 2.09
N ARG A 193 2.69 5.72 2.29
CA ARG A 193 1.58 4.79 2.00
C ARG A 193 1.10 4.88 0.55
N PHE A 194 2.02 5.16 -0.37
CA PHE A 194 1.72 5.57 -1.74
C PHE A 194 1.56 4.35 -2.67
N LYS A 195 0.37 3.74 -2.62
CA LYS A 195 0.07 2.51 -3.40
C LYS A 195 -0.27 2.72 -4.88
N SER A 196 -0.56 3.96 -5.31
CA SER A 196 -1.05 4.24 -6.67
C SER A 196 -0.02 3.97 -7.78
N SER A 197 1.27 3.89 -7.45
CA SER A 197 2.35 3.53 -8.38
C SER A 197 2.51 2.02 -8.59
N LEU A 198 1.91 1.16 -7.75
CA LEU A 198 2.11 -0.30 -7.81
C LEU A 198 1.80 -0.92 -9.18
N PRO A 199 0.70 -0.57 -9.89
CA PRO A 199 0.45 -1.14 -11.22
C PRO A 199 1.55 -0.81 -12.22
N LEU A 200 2.07 0.42 -12.20
CA LEU A 200 3.19 0.84 -13.05
C LEU A 200 4.46 0.06 -12.69
N LEU A 201 4.83 0.02 -11.41
CA LEU A 201 6.07 -0.62 -10.96
C LEU A 201 6.08 -2.13 -11.25
N LEU A 202 4.93 -2.80 -11.14
CA LEU A 202 4.79 -4.21 -11.53
C LEU A 202 5.09 -4.45 -13.01
N ILE A 203 4.43 -3.71 -13.92
CA ILE A 203 4.67 -3.90 -15.37
C ILE A 203 6.02 -3.35 -15.82
N ALA A 204 6.51 -2.28 -15.18
CA ALA A 204 7.85 -1.74 -15.44
C ALA A 204 8.92 -2.79 -15.14
N LYS A 205 8.89 -3.47 -13.99
CA LYS A 205 9.87 -4.53 -13.69
C LYS A 205 9.68 -5.80 -14.54
N GLU A 206 8.47 -6.05 -15.06
CA GLU A 206 8.21 -7.15 -15.99
C GLU A 206 8.77 -6.89 -17.40
N LYS A 207 8.81 -5.61 -17.85
CA LYS A 207 9.22 -5.21 -19.21
C LYS A 207 10.64 -4.62 -19.30
N ILE A 208 11.11 -3.97 -18.24
CA ILE A 208 12.46 -3.38 -18.13
C ILE A 208 13.34 -4.39 -17.40
N VAL A 209 14.19 -5.07 -18.17
CA VAL A 209 15.03 -6.17 -17.67
C VAL A 209 16.18 -5.65 -16.81
N ASP A 210 16.78 -4.51 -17.18
CA ASP A 210 17.87 -3.89 -16.41
C ASP A 210 17.38 -3.28 -15.09
N ASP A 211 18.07 -3.64 -14.01
CA ASP A 211 17.75 -3.19 -12.66
C ASP A 211 18.08 -1.71 -12.44
N GLN A 212 19.11 -1.18 -13.08
CA GLN A 212 19.46 0.25 -12.93
C GLN A 212 18.40 1.14 -13.59
N ASP A 213 17.91 0.75 -14.76
CA ASP A 213 16.80 1.39 -15.42
C ASP A 213 15.47 1.26 -14.65
N PHE A 214 15.19 0.11 -14.03
CA PHE A 214 14.05 -0.02 -13.12
C PHE A 214 14.19 0.90 -11.90
N ILE A 215 15.38 1.02 -11.29
CA ILE A 215 15.64 1.94 -10.17
C ILE A 215 15.36 3.40 -10.57
N LYS A 216 15.68 3.83 -11.80
CA LYS A 216 15.37 5.19 -12.27
C LYS A 216 13.86 5.46 -12.32
N ILE A 217 13.05 4.48 -12.74
CA ILE A 217 11.58 4.56 -12.74
C ILE A 217 11.05 4.59 -11.29
N LEU A 218 11.57 3.71 -10.43
CA LEU A 218 11.23 3.66 -9.00
C LEU A 218 11.53 4.99 -8.29
N LYS A 219 12.71 5.59 -8.56
CA LYS A 219 13.10 6.93 -8.11
C LYS A 219 12.10 8.00 -8.54
N ALA A 220 11.71 8.02 -9.81
CA ALA A 220 10.72 8.98 -10.33
C ALA A 220 9.35 8.83 -9.63
N CYS A 221 8.87 7.59 -9.44
CA CYS A 221 7.65 7.31 -8.67
C CYS A 221 7.74 7.78 -7.21
N ALA A 222 8.89 7.56 -6.55
CA ALA A 222 9.12 8.00 -5.18
C ALA A 222 9.13 9.55 -5.07
N ILE A 223 9.82 10.25 -5.98
CA ILE A 223 9.84 11.72 -6.05
C ILE A 223 8.42 12.28 -6.25
N LEU A 224 7.65 11.72 -7.20
CA LEU A 224 6.25 12.11 -7.40
C LEU A 224 5.41 11.89 -6.14
N SER A 225 5.59 10.77 -5.43
CA SER A 225 4.84 10.51 -4.19
C SER A 225 5.10 11.56 -3.10
N ILE A 226 6.34 12.06 -2.99
CA ILE A 226 6.70 13.17 -2.09
C ILE A 226 6.01 14.46 -2.53
N ARG A 227 6.15 14.84 -3.81
CA ARG A 227 5.59 16.09 -4.36
C ARG A 227 4.07 16.16 -4.21
N TYR A 228 3.37 15.06 -4.48
CA TYR A 228 1.92 14.96 -4.31
C TYR A 228 1.47 14.89 -2.84
N SER A 229 2.21 14.20 -1.98
CA SER A 229 1.91 14.14 -0.53
C SER A 229 2.01 15.51 0.13
N ILE A 230 3.03 16.31 -0.25
CA ILE A 230 3.16 17.71 0.20
C ILE A 230 2.03 18.57 -0.37
N SER A 231 1.69 18.39 -1.65
CA SER A 231 0.76 19.28 -2.35
C SER A 231 -0.73 19.00 -2.10
N LYS A 232 -1.06 17.98 -1.28
CA LYS A 232 -2.44 17.58 -0.91
C LYS A 232 -3.41 17.46 -2.10
N THR A 233 -2.86 17.22 -3.30
CA THR A 233 -3.63 17.21 -4.55
C THR A 233 -4.40 15.90 -4.67
N ARG A 234 -5.61 15.94 -5.27
CA ARG A 234 -6.52 14.77 -5.32
C ARG A 234 -5.84 13.57 -6.01
N THR A 235 -5.48 12.57 -5.21
CA THR A 235 -4.75 11.36 -5.62
C THR A 235 -5.45 10.57 -6.72
N ASN A 236 -6.77 10.66 -6.84
CA ASN A 236 -7.55 9.96 -7.87
C ASN A 236 -7.11 10.30 -9.32
N LYS A 237 -6.72 11.56 -9.59
CA LYS A 237 -6.18 11.93 -10.91
C LYS A 237 -4.85 11.22 -11.16
N LEU A 238 -4.02 11.12 -10.13
CA LEU A 238 -2.70 10.50 -10.21
C LEU A 238 -2.78 8.97 -10.34
N GLU A 239 -3.73 8.30 -9.67
CA GLU A 239 -4.01 6.87 -9.87
C GLU A 239 -4.39 6.55 -11.33
N SER A 240 -5.25 7.38 -11.93
CA SER A 240 -5.62 7.27 -13.35
C SER A 240 -4.41 7.53 -14.27
N SER A 241 -3.57 8.51 -13.97
CA SER A 241 -2.34 8.78 -14.72
C SER A 241 -1.33 7.63 -14.65
N TYR A 242 -1.08 7.07 -13.46
CA TYR A 242 -0.21 5.91 -13.26
C TYR A 242 -0.71 4.68 -14.03
N ASN A 243 -2.02 4.41 -13.97
CA ASN A 243 -2.66 3.35 -14.73
C ASN A 243 -2.46 3.54 -16.25
N LYS A 244 -2.69 4.75 -16.78
CA LYS A 244 -2.48 5.04 -18.21
C LYS A 244 -1.03 4.81 -18.66
N ILE A 245 -0.05 5.20 -17.84
CA ILE A 245 1.37 4.91 -18.12
C ILE A 245 1.63 3.40 -18.06
N ALA A 246 1.09 2.69 -17.07
CA ALA A 246 1.23 1.22 -16.97
C ALA A 246 0.66 0.50 -18.20
N CYS A 247 -0.53 0.86 -18.66
CA CYS A 247 -1.12 0.32 -19.90
C CYS A 247 -0.27 0.63 -21.14
N ASN A 248 0.34 1.81 -21.22
CA ASN A 248 1.24 2.15 -22.33
C ASN A 248 2.54 1.32 -22.29
N ILE A 249 3.06 0.94 -21.12
CA ILE A 249 4.18 0.00 -20.98
C ILE A 249 3.72 -1.42 -21.38
N PHE A 250 2.56 -1.87 -20.90
CA PHE A 250 2.02 -3.21 -21.22
C PHE A 250 1.84 -3.43 -22.73
N HIS A 251 1.23 -2.46 -23.41
CA HIS A 251 1.02 -2.46 -24.86
C HIS A 251 2.25 -2.02 -25.68
N SER A 252 3.45 -1.93 -25.07
CA SER A 252 4.71 -1.57 -25.75
C SER A 252 4.67 -0.24 -26.52
N LYS A 253 3.83 0.70 -26.08
CA LYS A 253 3.82 2.10 -26.55
C LYS A 253 4.95 2.89 -25.89
N TYR A 254 5.28 2.57 -24.65
CA TYR A 254 6.53 2.95 -23.99
C TYR A 254 7.41 1.70 -23.89
N LYS A 255 8.58 1.75 -24.52
CA LYS A 255 9.50 0.61 -24.72
C LYS A 255 10.77 0.74 -23.90
N ASN A 256 11.12 1.95 -23.48
CA ASN A 256 12.35 2.23 -22.76
C ASN A 256 12.12 3.17 -21.57
N THR A 257 13.11 3.19 -20.69
CA THR A 257 13.15 3.94 -19.43
C THR A 257 12.96 5.44 -19.61
N LYS A 258 13.49 6.01 -20.71
CA LYS A 258 13.35 7.43 -21.02
C LYS A 258 11.89 7.80 -21.29
N GLU A 259 11.20 7.07 -22.16
CA GLU A 259 9.78 7.30 -22.47
C GLU A 259 8.89 7.20 -21.22
N ILE A 260 9.19 6.26 -20.32
CA ILE A 260 8.48 6.10 -19.04
C ILE A 260 8.74 7.30 -18.12
N ILE A 261 9.99 7.75 -18.00
CA ILE A 261 10.37 8.91 -17.18
C ILE A 261 9.79 10.21 -17.75
N ASP A 262 9.78 10.40 -19.06
CA ASP A 262 9.19 11.57 -19.70
C ASP A 262 7.67 11.59 -19.52
N ALA A 263 7.00 10.42 -19.56
CA ALA A 263 5.60 10.31 -19.18
C ALA A 263 5.35 10.62 -17.69
N LEU A 264 6.24 10.20 -16.78
CA LEU A 264 6.16 10.52 -15.34
C LEU A 264 6.40 12.02 -15.08
N LYS A 265 7.31 12.68 -15.80
CA LYS A 265 7.49 14.14 -15.77
C LYS A 265 6.24 14.87 -16.24
N SER A 266 5.57 14.38 -17.29
CA SER A 266 4.35 15.02 -17.82
C SER A 266 3.16 15.03 -16.85
N ILE A 267 3.22 14.24 -15.77
CA ILE A 267 2.20 14.16 -14.72
C ILE A 267 2.69 14.71 -13.37
N ASP A 268 3.85 15.36 -13.33
CA ASP A 268 4.35 16.04 -12.14
C ASP A 268 3.57 17.35 -11.90
N ILE A 269 3.63 17.85 -10.67
CA ILE A 269 3.12 19.16 -10.27
C ILE A 269 4.14 20.22 -10.70
N ASP A 270 3.68 21.37 -11.20
CA ASP A 270 4.57 22.49 -11.56
C ASP A 270 5.43 22.94 -10.37
N ASP A 271 6.67 23.36 -10.63
CA ASP A 271 7.60 23.77 -9.58
C ASP A 271 7.08 24.99 -8.76
N ASN A 272 6.27 25.87 -9.34
CA ASN A 272 5.67 26.98 -8.60
C ASN A 272 4.51 26.51 -7.72
N ASP A 273 3.66 25.60 -8.21
CA ASP A 273 2.55 25.03 -7.44
C ASP A 273 3.05 24.13 -6.31
N PHE A 274 4.10 23.33 -6.55
CA PHE A 274 4.77 22.57 -5.50
C PHE A 274 5.36 23.48 -4.44
N LYS A 275 6.09 24.54 -4.82
CA LYS A 275 6.66 25.54 -3.88
C LYS A 275 5.60 26.27 -3.08
N LYS A 276 4.49 26.67 -3.72
CA LYS A 276 3.34 27.31 -3.08
C LYS A 276 2.66 26.36 -2.08
N SER A 277 2.52 25.08 -2.44
CA SER A 277 1.97 24.07 -1.54
C SER A 277 2.91 23.78 -0.37
N PHE A 278 4.23 23.75 -0.62
CA PHE A 278 5.24 23.62 0.42
C PHE A 278 5.17 24.81 1.40
N SER A 279 5.01 26.05 0.95
CA SER A 279 4.99 27.23 1.85
C SER A 279 3.85 27.21 2.89
N ILE A 280 2.78 26.45 2.63
CA ILE A 280 1.65 26.22 3.53
C ILE A 280 1.64 24.82 4.17
N TYR A 281 2.65 23.98 3.90
CA TYR A 281 2.71 22.61 4.39
C TYR A 281 2.83 22.53 5.91
N SER A 282 1.96 21.71 6.51
CA SER A 282 1.87 21.48 7.95
C SER A 282 1.52 20.04 8.29
N LYS A 283 2.15 19.51 9.34
CA LYS A 283 1.92 18.19 9.95
C LYS A 283 2.30 18.23 11.44
N LYS A 284 1.63 17.45 12.27
CA LYS A 284 1.93 17.39 13.71
C LYS A 284 3.14 16.50 13.95
N ALA A 285 4.27 17.09 14.35
CA ALA A 285 5.52 16.37 14.62
C ALA A 285 5.58 15.71 16.03
N THR A 286 4.44 15.31 16.59
CA THR A 286 4.35 14.79 17.96
C THR A 286 4.50 13.28 18.06
N SER A 287 3.79 12.52 17.22
CA SER A 287 3.85 11.06 17.19
C SER A 287 3.30 10.47 15.88
N GLY A 288 3.45 9.15 15.71
CA GLY A 288 2.87 8.43 14.57
C GLY A 288 3.53 8.73 13.22
N ASN A 289 2.79 8.51 12.13
CA ASN A 289 3.32 8.61 10.77
C ASN A 289 3.67 10.06 10.37
N ASP A 290 2.96 11.04 10.91
CA ASP A 290 3.19 12.45 10.60
C ASP A 290 4.54 12.93 11.13
N ALA A 291 4.92 12.53 12.35
CA ALA A 291 6.26 12.77 12.89
C ALA A 291 7.37 12.07 12.07
N LYS A 292 7.12 10.84 11.58
CA LYS A 292 8.06 10.15 10.67
C LYS A 292 8.25 10.91 9.36
N ILE A 293 7.17 11.39 8.74
CA ILE A 293 7.23 12.20 7.51
C ILE A 293 7.98 13.51 7.75
N VAL A 294 7.73 14.20 8.87
CA VAL A 294 8.47 15.41 9.23
C VAL A 294 9.97 15.11 9.41
N LYS A 295 10.35 14.06 10.15
CA LYS A 295 11.76 13.66 10.30
C LYS A 295 12.38 13.36 8.93
N PHE A 296 11.71 12.58 8.09
CA PHE A 296 12.16 12.25 6.74
C PHE A 296 12.44 13.50 5.88
N LEU A 297 11.51 14.47 5.85
CA LEU A 297 11.70 15.70 5.06
C LEU A 297 12.90 16.51 5.57
N LEU A 298 13.04 16.66 6.90
CA LEU A 298 14.16 17.40 7.50
C LEU A 298 15.51 16.68 7.30
N VAL A 299 15.58 15.36 7.47
CA VAL A 299 16.79 14.55 7.25
C VAL A 299 17.30 14.72 5.81
N ASN A 300 16.40 14.65 4.84
CA ASN A 300 16.81 14.71 3.44
C ASN A 300 17.21 16.14 3.01
N ILE A 301 16.57 17.18 3.56
CA ILE A 301 17.02 18.57 3.36
C ILE A 301 18.36 18.84 4.09
N GLU A 302 18.54 18.32 5.29
CA GLU A 302 19.80 18.40 6.05
C GLU A 302 20.95 17.73 5.27
N ARG A 303 20.75 16.49 4.78
CA ARG A 303 21.69 15.80 3.88
C ARG A 303 22.00 16.62 2.62
N HIS A 304 21.00 17.24 2.00
CA HIS A 304 21.21 18.07 0.81
C HIS A 304 22.12 19.27 1.10
N LEU A 305 21.92 19.94 2.24
CA LEU A 305 22.71 21.10 2.66
C LEU A 305 24.11 20.75 3.20
N SER A 306 24.34 19.52 3.63
CA SER A 306 25.59 19.06 4.23
C SER A 306 26.49 18.26 3.28
N GLY A 307 26.04 17.97 2.06
CA GLY A 307 26.76 17.10 1.11
C GLY A 307 26.61 15.61 1.40
N GLY A 308 25.50 15.20 2.02
CA GLY A 308 25.13 13.80 2.34
C GLY A 308 25.23 13.43 3.82
N ILE A 309 25.83 14.29 4.64
CA ILE A 309 26.13 14.01 6.06
C ILE A 309 24.91 14.29 6.94
N CYS A 310 24.29 13.26 7.50
CA CYS A 310 23.30 13.39 8.57
C CYS A 310 23.25 12.11 9.40
N ASP A 311 23.65 12.18 10.67
CA ASP A 311 23.49 11.09 11.63
C ASP A 311 22.06 11.06 12.16
N GLU A 312 21.25 10.14 11.62
CA GLU A 312 19.86 9.95 12.01
C GLU A 312 19.67 9.34 13.40
N GLN A 313 20.70 8.71 13.98
CA GLN A 313 20.63 8.02 15.28
C GLN A 313 20.57 9.04 16.42
N ILE A 314 21.35 10.11 16.32
CA ILE A 314 21.35 11.23 17.28
C ILE A 314 20.27 12.29 16.96
N ALA A 315 19.74 12.31 15.73
CA ALA A 315 18.79 13.31 15.27
C ALA A 315 17.39 13.17 15.89
N THR A 316 16.93 14.22 16.54
CA THR A 316 15.56 14.41 17.07
C THR A 316 14.91 15.63 16.44
N ILE A 317 13.57 15.70 16.41
CA ILE A 317 12.86 16.92 15.98
C ILE A 317 12.79 17.88 17.15
N GLU A 318 13.27 19.10 16.95
CA GLU A 318 13.12 20.23 17.88
C GLU A 318 11.98 21.14 17.40
N HIS A 319 11.18 21.65 18.34
CA HIS A 319 10.11 22.62 18.13
C HIS A 319 10.64 24.01 18.52
N ILE A 320 10.94 24.87 17.55
CA ILE A 320 11.59 26.15 17.83
C ILE A 320 10.65 27.04 18.67
N LEU A 321 9.43 27.30 18.18
CA LEU A 321 8.30 27.79 18.98
C LEU A 321 7.56 26.59 19.64
N PRO A 322 7.31 26.61 20.97
CA PRO A 322 6.64 25.52 21.70
C PRO A 322 5.24 25.18 21.20
N SER A 323 4.87 23.89 21.30
CA SER A 323 3.56 23.36 20.90
C SER A 323 2.39 23.80 21.78
N SER A 324 2.66 24.38 22.96
CA SER A 324 1.67 24.91 23.90
C SER A 324 1.02 26.22 23.44
N LEU A 325 1.63 26.92 22.49
CA LEU A 325 1.07 28.12 21.88
C LEU A 325 0.01 27.71 20.85
N ASN A 326 -1.25 28.04 21.11
CA ASN A 326 -2.41 27.60 20.33
C ASN A 326 -2.55 28.38 19.00
N ASN A 327 -1.57 28.18 18.10
CA ASN A 327 -1.43 28.88 16.82
C ASN A 327 -1.18 27.86 15.70
N GLU A 328 -1.99 27.91 14.63
CA GLU A 328 -1.94 26.96 13.52
C GLU A 328 -0.56 26.84 12.85
N LYS A 329 0.24 27.92 12.85
CA LYS A 329 1.58 27.94 12.25
C LYS A 329 2.61 27.10 13.01
N VAL A 330 2.35 26.71 14.26
CA VAL A 330 3.26 25.89 15.08
C VAL A 330 3.45 24.48 14.51
N HIS A 331 2.53 24.03 13.64
CA HIS A 331 2.62 22.76 12.91
C HIS A 331 3.21 22.89 11.48
N LYS A 332 3.69 24.07 11.07
CA LYS A 332 4.45 24.19 9.81
C LYS A 332 5.81 23.50 9.94
N LEU A 333 6.29 22.93 8.83
CA LEU A 333 7.63 22.32 8.79
C LEU A 333 8.73 23.34 9.16
N GLY A 334 8.54 24.62 8.82
CA GLY A 334 9.39 25.74 9.18
C GLY A 334 9.27 26.19 10.63
N ASN A 335 8.68 25.39 11.52
CA ASN A 335 8.89 25.51 12.97
C ASN A 335 9.74 24.34 13.52
N TYR A 336 10.22 23.46 12.64
CA TYR A 336 10.93 22.23 12.97
C TYR A 336 12.35 22.22 12.41
N ILE A 337 13.29 21.72 13.20
CA ILE A 337 14.67 21.43 12.81
C ILE A 337 15.07 20.06 13.35
N LEU A 338 16.12 19.47 12.76
CA LEU A 338 16.84 18.39 13.41
C LEU A 338 17.79 18.96 14.45
N LEU A 339 17.83 18.35 15.62
CA LEU A 339 18.77 18.67 16.68
C LEU A 339 19.22 17.39 17.37
N GLU A 340 20.48 17.35 17.80
CA GLU A 340 21.03 16.22 18.54
C GLU A 340 20.28 16.02 19.86
N LYS A 341 19.93 14.77 20.19
CA LYS A 341 19.17 14.40 21.39
C LYS A 341 19.66 15.08 22.67
N LYS A 342 20.98 15.18 22.85
CA LYS A 342 21.64 15.85 24.00
C LYS A 342 21.25 17.33 24.12
N TYR A 343 21.21 18.06 23.00
CA TYR A 343 20.90 19.48 22.96
C TYR A 343 19.39 19.72 23.08
N ASN A 344 18.57 18.88 22.45
CA ASN A 344 17.11 18.96 22.57
C ASN A 344 16.66 18.77 24.05
N GLN A 345 17.26 17.82 24.76
CA GLN A 345 17.03 17.61 26.20
C GLN A 345 17.49 18.79 27.09
N GLU A 346 18.50 19.56 26.68
CA GLU A 346 19.01 20.75 27.37
C GLU A 346 18.11 21.98 27.14
N LEU A 347 17.41 22.04 26.00
CA LEU A 347 16.61 23.20 25.60
C LEU A 347 15.23 23.24 26.26
N LYS A 348 14.45 22.15 26.20
CA LYS A 348 13.05 22.13 26.70
C LYS A 348 12.29 23.38 26.18
N ASP A 349 11.58 24.07 27.08
CA ASP A 349 10.78 25.28 26.79
C ASP A 349 11.55 26.61 26.94
N LYS A 350 12.89 26.60 26.85
CA LYS A 350 13.71 27.84 26.86
C LYS A 350 13.29 28.81 25.76
N LYS A 351 13.57 30.10 25.95
CA LYS A 351 13.27 31.13 24.94
C LYS A 351 14.23 31.05 23.75
N PHE A 352 13.81 31.57 22.59
CA PHE A 352 14.58 31.46 21.36
C PHE A 352 15.98 32.06 21.45
N GLU A 353 16.13 33.16 22.19
CA GLU A 353 17.38 33.85 22.43
C GLU A 353 18.42 32.93 23.12
N GLU A 354 17.96 32.03 23.99
CA GLU A 354 18.80 31.01 24.62
C GLU A 354 19.10 29.86 23.64
N LYS A 355 18.10 29.45 22.83
CA LYS A 355 18.20 28.35 21.86
C LYS A 355 19.30 28.59 20.81
N ILE A 356 19.46 29.83 20.32
CA ILE A 356 20.51 30.23 19.36
C ILE A 356 21.92 29.78 19.80
N SER A 357 22.24 29.92 21.10
CA SER A 357 23.57 29.59 21.64
C SER A 357 23.92 28.09 21.54
N ILE A 358 22.90 27.23 21.47
CA ILE A 358 23.02 25.77 21.35
C ILE A 358 22.90 25.35 19.89
N TYR A 359 22.06 26.01 19.09
CA TYR A 359 21.97 25.80 17.65
C TYR A 359 23.32 26.05 16.94
N ASN A 360 24.08 27.07 17.36
CA ASN A 360 25.46 27.31 16.90
C ASN A 360 26.44 26.16 17.20
N LYS A 361 26.20 25.36 18.24
CA LYS A 361 27.03 24.20 18.61
C LYS A 361 26.62 22.91 17.90
N SER A 362 25.49 22.91 17.18
CA SER A 362 25.01 21.72 16.48
C SER A 362 25.92 21.35 15.31
N SER A 363 26.06 20.05 15.10
CA SER A 363 26.70 19.45 13.93
C SER A 363 25.83 19.57 12.66
N PHE A 364 24.51 19.75 12.81
CA PHE A 364 23.55 19.94 11.72
C PHE A 364 23.60 21.38 11.14
N LYS A 365 23.37 21.50 9.83
CA LYS A 365 23.36 22.76 9.07
C LYS A 365 22.09 23.57 9.32
N LEU A 366 20.92 22.93 9.46
CA LEU A 366 19.66 23.64 9.68
C LEU A 366 19.64 24.46 10.99
N PRO A 367 20.06 23.96 12.17
CA PRO A 367 20.16 24.78 13.38
C PRO A 367 21.11 25.97 13.24
N ARG A 368 22.30 25.77 12.65
CA ARG A 368 23.25 26.87 12.41
C ARG A 368 22.68 27.91 11.47
N TYR A 369 22.02 27.51 10.38
CA TYR A 369 21.30 28.43 9.50
C TYR A 369 20.25 29.26 10.26
N ILE A 370 19.51 28.67 11.21
CA ILE A 370 18.60 29.43 12.07
C ILE A 370 19.36 30.45 12.94
N ALA A 371 20.43 30.02 13.61
CA ALA A 371 21.23 30.86 14.50
C ALA A 371 21.91 32.04 13.77
N ASP A 372 22.38 31.82 12.54
CA ASP A 372 23.05 32.84 11.72
C ASP A 372 22.08 33.88 11.14
N ASN A 373 20.83 33.49 10.85
CA ASN A 373 19.89 34.31 10.07
C ASN A 373 18.73 34.92 10.87
N PHE A 374 18.46 34.47 12.11
CA PHE A 374 17.31 34.89 12.90
C PHE A 374 17.70 35.32 14.32
N LYS A 375 17.25 36.53 14.72
CA LYS A 375 17.43 37.06 16.09
C LYS A 375 16.20 36.85 16.99
N THR A 376 15.04 36.67 16.38
CA THR A 376 13.75 36.42 17.03
C THR A 376 13.00 35.33 16.26
N TRP A 377 12.14 34.58 16.93
CA TRP A 377 11.33 33.55 16.31
C TRP A 377 9.85 33.80 16.48
N ASP A 378 9.24 34.34 15.43
CA ASP A 378 7.82 34.65 15.36
C ASP A 378 7.17 33.95 14.14
N THR A 379 5.91 34.27 13.89
CA THR A 379 5.18 33.69 12.75
C THR A 379 5.74 34.10 11.38
N LYS A 380 6.47 35.21 11.29
CA LYS A 380 7.12 35.69 10.06
C LYS A 380 8.45 34.95 9.85
N SER A 381 9.22 34.69 10.91
CA SER A 381 10.42 33.86 10.90
C SER A 381 10.11 32.43 10.43
N ILE A 382 9.02 31.83 10.95
CA ILE A 382 8.51 30.52 10.47
C ILE A 382 8.24 30.55 8.96
N ASP A 383 7.54 31.57 8.45
CA ASP A 383 7.21 31.66 7.02
C ASP A 383 8.46 31.91 6.16
N GLN A 384 9.43 32.70 6.64
CA GLN A 384 10.70 32.93 5.96
C GLN A 384 11.54 31.65 5.86
N TYR A 385 11.68 30.90 6.96
CA TYR A 385 12.40 29.63 6.97
C TYR A 385 11.67 28.54 6.19
N GLN A 386 10.33 28.47 6.25
CA GLN A 386 9.55 27.56 5.41
C GLN A 386 9.76 27.83 3.91
N ASN A 387 9.90 29.11 3.51
CA ASN A 387 10.23 29.48 2.13
C ASN A 387 11.69 29.16 1.75
N PHE A 388 12.63 29.14 2.70
CA PHE A 388 13.97 28.60 2.48
C PHE A 388 13.92 27.08 2.27
N LEU A 389 13.24 26.33 3.15
CA LEU A 389 13.05 24.87 3.01
C LEU A 389 12.38 24.51 1.67
N ALA A 390 11.39 25.29 1.22
CA ALA A 390 10.74 25.10 -0.08
C ALA A 390 11.69 25.21 -1.28
N LYS A 391 12.74 26.04 -1.20
CA LYS A 391 13.78 26.13 -2.25
C LYS A 391 14.67 24.88 -2.25
N GLN A 392 15.04 24.36 -1.07
CA GLN A 392 15.84 23.13 -0.97
C GLN A 392 15.03 21.92 -1.44
N ALA A 393 13.76 21.84 -1.05
CA ALA A 393 12.81 20.82 -1.50
C ALA A 393 12.68 20.74 -3.02
N LEU A 394 12.64 21.89 -3.71
CA LEU A 394 12.61 21.99 -5.17
C LEU A 394 13.88 21.43 -5.84
N ALA A 395 15.06 21.73 -5.30
CA ALA A 395 16.32 21.23 -5.84
C ALA A 395 16.50 19.72 -5.61
N LEU A 396 16.01 19.24 -4.46
CA LEU A 396 16.17 17.86 -4.00
C LEU A 396 15.18 16.88 -4.64
N TRP A 397 13.91 17.26 -4.75
CA TRP A 397 12.84 16.39 -5.25
C TRP A 397 12.38 16.85 -6.64
N LYS A 398 13.26 16.66 -7.62
CA LYS A 398 13.02 16.89 -9.04
C LYS A 398 13.39 15.66 -9.85
N ILE A 399 12.50 15.25 -10.77
CA ILE A 399 12.77 14.16 -11.70
C ILE A 399 13.76 14.68 -12.76
N GLN A 400 14.94 14.08 -12.81
CA GLN A 400 16.02 14.43 -13.75
C GLN A 400 15.71 13.93 -15.16
#